data_AF-A0A956SNK7-F1
#
_entry.id   AF-A0A956SNK7-F1
#
_cell.length_a   1.000
_cell.length_b   1.000
_cell.length_c   1.000
_cell.angle_alpha   90.00
_cell.angle_beta   90.00
_cell.angle_gamma   90.00
#
_symmetry.space_group_name_H-M   'P 1'
#
loop_
_entity.id
_entity.type
_entity.pdbx_description
1 polymer ?
#
loop_
_entity_poly.entity_id
_entity_poly.type
_entity_poly.pdbx_seq_one_letter_code
_entity_poly.pdbx_strand_id
1 'polypeptide(L)'
;MRTLRLLLPTLCLATATAAGQQALGNLAAAGSPRAPKVQVSWDRFYDHAAIGEIGRRLQAAHPNTCRLSSIGKSHEGRDLWLITVTNFDVGEADRKPAMYIDGNIHSNEIQGTEFSLYTAWYLCEMRGQNA
;
A
#
# COMPACT_ATOMS: atom_id res chain seq x y z
N MET A 1 -28.98 4.88 68.16
CA MET A 1 -28.69 3.88 67.10
C MET A 1 -27.45 4.35 66.34
N ARG A 2 -26.28 3.75 66.61
CA ARG A 2 -24.99 4.11 65.98
C ARG A 2 -24.72 3.13 64.85
N THR A 3 -24.86 3.55 63.60
CA THR A 3 -24.52 2.73 62.43
C THR A 3 -23.04 2.89 62.09
N LEU A 4 -22.28 1.81 62.35
CA LEU A 4 -20.91 1.58 61.95
C LEU A 4 -20.81 1.56 60.41
N ARG A 5 -20.09 2.50 59.80
CA ARG A 5 -19.77 2.47 58.36
C ARG A 5 -18.42 1.79 58.17
N LEU A 6 -18.46 0.59 57.59
CA LEU A 6 -17.29 -0.19 57.17
C LEU A 6 -16.63 0.51 55.97
N LEU A 7 -15.36 0.90 56.09
CA LEU A 7 -14.55 1.38 54.98
C LEU A 7 -13.99 0.17 54.21
N LEU A 8 -14.51 -0.08 52.99
CA LEU A 8 -13.86 -0.98 52.04
C LEU A 8 -12.64 -0.27 51.41
N PRO A 9 -11.47 -0.92 51.31
CA PRO A 9 -10.34 -0.34 50.60
C PRO A 9 -10.58 -0.46 49.09
N THR A 10 -10.58 0.67 48.40
CA THR A 10 -10.65 0.73 46.93
C THR A 10 -9.34 0.19 46.35
N LEU A 11 -9.37 -1.02 45.78
CA LEU A 11 -8.26 -1.61 45.05
C LEU A 11 -8.11 -0.86 43.71
N CYS A 12 -7.19 0.11 43.65
CA CYS A 12 -6.81 0.74 42.38
C CYS A 12 -6.11 -0.27 41.48
N LEU A 13 -6.85 -0.86 40.54
CA LEU A 13 -6.27 -1.58 39.42
C LEU A 13 -5.55 -0.56 38.53
N ALA A 14 -4.22 -0.49 38.63
CA ALA A 14 -3.41 0.24 37.67
C ALA A 14 -3.53 -0.48 36.32
N THR A 15 -4.32 0.07 35.41
CA THR A 15 -4.29 -0.32 34.00
C THR A 15 -2.93 0.06 33.45
N ALA A 16 -2.01 -0.91 33.38
CA ALA A 16 -0.83 -0.77 32.56
C ALA A 16 -1.32 -0.59 31.12
N THR A 17 -1.29 0.64 30.61
CA THR A 17 -1.41 0.86 29.17
C THR A 17 -0.27 0.09 28.54
N ALA A 18 -0.59 -0.97 27.81
CA ALA A 18 0.35 -1.60 26.91
C ALA A 18 0.73 -0.54 25.87
N ALA A 19 1.80 0.21 26.16
CA ALA A 19 2.51 0.97 25.16
C ALA A 19 3.04 -0.08 24.18
N GLY A 20 2.30 -0.28 23.09
CA GLY A 20 2.68 -1.20 22.04
C GLY A 20 4.13 -0.95 21.65
N GLN A 21 4.90 -2.02 21.56
CA GLN A 21 6.29 -2.04 21.14
C GLN A 21 6.46 -1.07 19.97
N GLN A 22 7.11 0.08 20.18
CA GLN A 22 7.63 0.83 19.05
C GLN A 22 8.67 -0.09 18.42
N ALA A 23 8.35 -0.62 17.24
CA ALA A 23 9.28 -1.42 16.47
C ALA A 23 10.48 -0.54 16.15
N LEU A 24 11.53 -0.67 16.97
CA LEU A 24 12.85 -0.13 16.69
C LEU A 24 13.37 -0.84 15.45
N GLY A 25 13.22 -0.15 14.32
CA GLY A 25 13.82 -0.50 13.05
C GLY A 25 14.47 0.74 12.44
N ASN A 26 15.44 1.34 13.14
CA ASN A 26 16.25 2.45 12.62
C ASN A 26 17.28 2.01 11.55
N LEU A 27 17.16 0.80 11.00
CA LEU A 27 17.68 0.47 9.68
C LEU A 27 16.57 0.78 8.68
N ALA A 28 16.41 2.05 8.35
CA ALA A 28 15.68 2.37 7.14
C ALA A 28 16.43 1.70 5.99
N ALA A 29 15.85 0.66 5.40
CA ALA A 29 16.37 0.13 4.15
C ALA A 29 16.44 1.32 3.18
N ALA A 30 17.65 1.73 2.83
CA ALA A 30 17.86 2.83 1.90
C ALA A 30 17.14 2.46 0.60
N GLY A 31 16.03 3.13 0.32
CA GLY A 31 15.23 2.89 -0.89
C GLY A 31 13.93 2.12 -0.73
N SER A 32 13.37 1.90 0.47
CA SER A 32 11.95 1.50 0.62
C SER A 32 11.15 2.57 1.39
N PRO A 33 9.88 2.86 1.03
CA PRO A 33 9.05 3.82 1.75
C PRO A 33 8.99 3.48 3.25
N ARG A 34 9.39 4.43 4.11
CA ARG A 34 9.40 4.22 5.58
C ARG A 34 8.00 4.05 6.17
N ALA A 35 7.02 4.76 5.62
CA ALA A 35 5.64 4.77 6.09
C ALA A 35 4.70 4.96 4.88
N PRO A 36 4.53 3.91 4.04
CA PRO A 36 3.70 4.02 2.84
C PRO A 36 2.22 4.22 3.22
N LYS A 37 1.50 5.04 2.46
CA LYS A 37 0.05 5.22 2.62
C LYS A 37 -0.70 3.91 2.31
N VAL A 38 -0.23 3.17 1.32
CA VAL A 38 -0.76 1.84 0.96
C VAL A 38 0.19 0.76 1.46
N GLN A 39 -0.19 0.08 2.53
CA GLN A 39 0.56 -1.06 3.05
C GLN A 39 0.37 -2.29 2.16
N VAL A 40 1.47 -2.85 1.65
CA VAL A 40 1.54 -4.05 0.80
C VAL A 40 2.68 -4.94 1.31
N SER A 41 2.48 -6.25 1.31
CA SER A 41 3.48 -7.23 1.74
C SER A 41 4.15 -7.85 0.52
N TRP A 42 5.45 -7.58 0.34
CA TRP A 42 6.22 -8.02 -0.83
C TRP A 42 6.91 -9.38 -0.63
N ASP A 43 6.41 -10.18 0.31
CA ASP A 43 6.89 -11.52 0.68
C ASP A 43 5.97 -12.64 0.19
N ARG A 44 5.03 -12.32 -0.72
CA ARG A 44 4.02 -13.25 -1.26
C ARG A 44 3.61 -12.83 -2.67
N PHE A 45 2.93 -13.75 -3.36
CA PHE A 45 2.30 -13.48 -4.65
C PHE A 45 0.82 -13.13 -4.47
N TYR A 46 0.33 -12.21 -5.30
CA TYR A 46 -1.06 -11.77 -5.31
C TYR A 46 -1.83 -12.37 -6.49
N ASP A 47 -3.09 -12.73 -6.24
CA ASP A 47 -4.00 -13.09 -7.32
C ASP A 47 -4.52 -11.85 -8.08
N HIS A 48 -5.22 -12.10 -9.18
CA HIS A 48 -5.76 -11.03 -10.04
C HIS A 48 -6.66 -10.03 -9.29
N ALA A 49 -7.48 -10.51 -8.34
CA ALA A 49 -8.39 -9.67 -7.58
C ALA A 49 -7.62 -8.77 -6.59
N ALA A 50 -6.64 -9.35 -5.90
CA ALA A 50 -5.78 -8.63 -4.98
C ALA A 50 -4.90 -7.59 -5.70
N ILE A 51 -4.38 -7.90 -6.89
CA ILE A 51 -3.64 -6.93 -7.73
C ILE A 51 -4.53 -5.72 -8.06
N GLY A 52 -5.77 -5.96 -8.51
CA GLY A 52 -6.73 -4.89 -8.77
C GLY A 52 -7.07 -4.07 -7.52
N GLU A 53 -7.15 -4.73 -6.36
CA GLU A 53 -7.41 -4.05 -5.08
C GLU A 53 -6.25 -3.17 -4.64
N ILE A 54 -5.01 -3.65 -4.77
CA ILE A 54 -3.82 -2.82 -4.51
C ILE A 54 -3.81 -1.60 -5.44
N GLY A 55 -4.11 -1.79 -6.72
CA GLY A 55 -4.24 -0.68 -7.68
C GLY A 55 -5.30 0.35 -7.29
N ARG A 56 -6.49 -0.08 -6.84
CA ARG A 56 -7.55 0.82 -6.37
C ARG A 56 -7.13 1.60 -5.13
N ARG A 57 -6.48 0.94 -4.17
CA ARG A 57 -5.94 1.57 -2.96
C ARG A 57 -4.86 2.61 -3.32
N LEU A 58 -3.98 2.31 -4.27
CA LEU A 58 -2.97 3.25 -4.78
C LEU A 58 -3.60 4.49 -5.41
N GLN A 59 -4.59 4.32 -6.30
CA GLN A 59 -5.32 5.44 -6.90
C GLN A 59 -5.98 6.31 -5.82
N ALA A 60 -6.64 5.70 -4.84
CA ALA A 60 -7.32 6.43 -3.77
C ALA A 60 -6.35 7.21 -2.87
N ALA A 61 -5.18 6.64 -2.57
CA ALA A 61 -4.18 7.27 -1.71
C ALA A 61 -3.35 8.35 -2.41
N HIS A 62 -3.24 8.27 -3.75
CA HIS A 62 -2.39 9.13 -4.58
C HIS A 62 -3.11 9.62 -5.85
N PRO A 63 -4.26 10.33 -5.74
CA PRO A 63 -5.12 10.64 -6.90
C PRO A 63 -4.48 11.55 -7.96
N ASN A 64 -3.52 12.41 -7.56
CA ASN A 64 -2.78 13.28 -8.49
C ASN A 64 -1.56 12.58 -9.12
N THR A 65 -1.30 11.32 -8.76
CA THR A 65 -0.13 10.57 -9.22
C THR A 65 -0.50 9.25 -9.90
N CYS A 66 -1.58 8.59 -9.47
CA CYS A 66 -1.92 7.23 -9.84
C CYS A 66 -3.35 7.13 -10.37
N ARG A 67 -3.52 6.46 -11.52
CA ARG A 67 -4.82 6.03 -12.03
C ARG A 67 -4.78 4.53 -12.31
N LEU A 68 -5.77 3.78 -11.86
CA LEU A 68 -6.02 2.40 -12.24
C LEU A 68 -7.08 2.38 -13.35
N SER A 69 -6.79 1.66 -14.42
CA SER A 69 -7.74 1.42 -15.51
C SER A 69 -7.64 -0.03 -15.97
N SER A 70 -8.58 -0.42 -16.84
CA SER A 70 -8.52 -1.67 -17.57
C SER A 70 -8.32 -1.34 -19.04
N ILE A 71 -7.28 -1.92 -19.66
CA ILE A 71 -7.00 -1.74 -21.11
C ILE A 71 -7.75 -2.74 -21.98
N GLY A 72 -8.55 -3.62 -21.38
CA GLY A 72 -9.33 -4.62 -22.08
C GLY A 72 -9.73 -5.77 -21.17
N LYS A 73 -10.31 -6.81 -21.78
CA LYS A 73 -10.64 -8.06 -21.08
C LYS A 73 -9.79 -9.19 -21.63
N SER A 74 -9.38 -10.11 -20.77
CA SER A 74 -8.78 -11.37 -21.18
C SER A 74 -9.80 -12.26 -21.90
N HIS A 75 -9.35 -13.38 -22.46
CA HIS A 75 -10.23 -14.37 -23.08
C HIS A 75 -11.32 -14.88 -22.11
N GLU A 76 -11.00 -15.02 -20.83
CA GLU A 76 -11.93 -15.45 -19.77
C GLU A 76 -12.68 -14.27 -19.12
N GLY A 77 -12.62 -13.07 -19.70
CA GLY A 77 -13.38 -11.90 -19.25
C GLY A 77 -12.79 -11.14 -18.06
N ARG A 78 -11.54 -11.42 -17.64
CA ARG A 78 -10.88 -10.70 -16.54
C ARG A 78 -10.31 -9.38 -17.03
N ASP A 79 -10.30 -8.35 -16.17
CA ASP A 79 -9.67 -7.06 -16.51
C ASP A 79 -8.18 -7.19 -16.79
N LEU A 80 -7.71 -6.52 -17.84
CA LEU A 80 -6.29 -6.31 -18.08
C LEU A 80 -5.89 -5.01 -17.40
N TRP A 81 -5.39 -5.11 -16.16
CA TRP A 81 -5.10 -3.95 -15.34
C TRP A 81 -3.93 -3.14 -15.88
N LEU A 82 -4.11 -1.81 -15.92
CA LEU A 82 -3.06 -0.83 -16.18
C LEU A 82 -3.04 0.18 -15.03
N ILE A 83 -1.88 0.33 -14.41
CA ILE A 83 -1.61 1.41 -13.45
C ILE A 83 -0.79 2.48 -14.15
N THR A 84 -1.37 3.66 -14.31
CA THR A 84 -0.67 4.83 -14.85
C THR A 84 -0.13 5.67 -13.70
N VAL A 85 1.19 5.83 -13.64
CA VAL A 85 1.88 6.65 -12.64
C VAL A 85 2.51 7.87 -13.32
N THR A 86 2.07 9.08 -12.99
CA THR A 86 2.60 10.32 -13.55
C THR A 86 2.21 11.54 -12.72
N ASN A 87 2.85 12.70 -12.92
CA ASN A 87 2.35 13.94 -12.32
C ASN A 87 1.19 14.51 -13.15
N PHE A 88 -0.06 14.31 -12.71
CA PHE A 88 -1.24 14.80 -13.44
C PHE A 88 -1.42 16.33 -13.35
N ASP A 89 -0.78 16.99 -12.39
CA ASP A 89 -0.81 18.47 -12.27
C ASP A 89 -0.08 19.17 -13.43
N VAL A 90 0.80 18.46 -14.15
CA VAL A 90 1.61 19.01 -15.27
C VAL A 90 0.99 18.67 -16.63
N GLY A 91 0.00 17.78 -16.67
CA GLY A 91 -0.69 17.38 -17.89
C GLY A 91 -0.99 15.88 -17.95
N GLU A 92 -1.77 15.50 -18.96
CA GLU A 92 -2.21 14.12 -19.16
C GLU A 92 -1.06 13.16 -19.52
N ALA A 93 -1.24 11.89 -19.15
CA ALA A 93 -0.21 10.87 -19.29
C ALA A 93 0.19 10.60 -20.75
N ASP A 94 -0.76 10.67 -21.68
CA ASP A 94 -0.59 10.42 -23.11
C ASP A 94 0.14 11.55 -23.86
N ARG A 95 0.41 12.67 -23.20
CA ARG A 95 1.13 13.82 -23.75
C ARG A 95 2.57 13.94 -23.25
N LYS A 96 3.07 12.94 -22.52
CA LYS A 96 4.42 12.92 -21.94
C LYS A 96 5.18 11.66 -22.39
N PRO A 97 6.53 11.69 -22.47
CA PRO A 97 7.31 10.47 -22.63
C PRO A 97 6.98 9.46 -21.54
N ALA A 98 6.88 8.19 -21.92
CA ALA A 98 6.49 7.12 -21.01
C ALA A 98 7.44 5.93 -21.13
N MET A 99 7.61 5.23 -20.01
CA MET A 99 8.19 3.89 -19.96
C MET A 99 7.06 2.91 -19.70
N TYR A 100 6.95 1.89 -20.54
CA TYR A 100 6.03 0.79 -20.34
C TYR A 100 6.75 -0.35 -19.62
N ILE A 101 6.13 -0.86 -18.55
CA ILE A 101 6.62 -2.02 -17.81
C ILE A 101 5.47 -3.02 -17.77
N ASP A 102 5.73 -4.22 -18.28
CA ASP A 102 4.86 -5.37 -18.10
C ASP A 102 5.67 -6.58 -17.62
N GLY A 103 4.94 -7.58 -17.17
CA GLY A 103 5.50 -8.86 -16.81
C GLY A 103 4.41 -9.91 -16.81
N ASN A 104 4.82 -11.18 -16.67
CA ASN A 104 3.91 -12.32 -16.59
C ASN A 104 3.07 -12.54 -17.86
N ILE A 105 3.59 -12.15 -19.04
CA ILE A 105 2.99 -12.52 -20.34
C ILE A 105 2.93 -14.05 -20.51
N HIS A 106 3.96 -14.75 -20.03
CA HIS A 106 3.89 -16.18 -19.72
C HIS A 106 3.40 -16.33 -18.29
N SER A 107 2.31 -17.08 -18.10
CA SER A 107 1.59 -17.15 -16.81
C SER A 107 2.41 -17.73 -15.66
N ASN A 108 3.46 -18.51 -15.95
CA ASN A 108 4.34 -19.13 -14.97
C ASN A 108 5.52 -18.25 -14.51
N GLU A 109 5.76 -17.10 -15.15
CA GLU A 109 6.80 -16.12 -14.77
C GLU A 109 6.23 -15.07 -13.80
N ILE A 110 5.66 -15.56 -12.69
CA ILE A 110 4.77 -14.80 -11.79
C ILE A 110 5.47 -13.58 -11.17
N GLN A 111 6.80 -13.62 -11.01
CA GLN A 111 7.59 -12.52 -10.46
C GLN A 111 7.45 -11.23 -11.28
N GLY A 112 7.14 -11.31 -12.58
CA GLY A 112 6.97 -10.14 -13.43
C GLY A 112 5.81 -9.23 -13.00
N THR A 113 4.71 -9.83 -12.52
CA THR A 113 3.56 -9.06 -12.00
C THR A 113 3.92 -8.32 -10.72
N GLU A 114 4.60 -9.01 -9.80
CA GLU A 114 5.03 -8.40 -8.53
C GLU A 114 6.04 -7.27 -8.75
N PHE A 115 6.98 -7.44 -9.69
CA PHE A 115 7.93 -6.39 -10.05
C PHE A 115 7.24 -5.13 -10.59
N SER A 116 6.28 -5.31 -11.50
CA SER A 116 5.53 -4.20 -12.11
C SER A 116 4.68 -3.48 -11.06
N LEU A 117 3.99 -4.25 -10.21
CA LEU A 117 3.16 -3.71 -9.13
C LEU A 117 4.00 -3.01 -8.05
N TYR A 118 5.13 -3.57 -7.67
CA TYR A 118 6.10 -2.97 -6.74
C TYR A 118 6.60 -1.63 -7.27
N THR A 119 6.95 -1.58 -8.56
CA THR A 119 7.45 -0.35 -9.17
C THR A 119 6.39 0.76 -9.14
N ALA A 120 5.14 0.45 -9.49
CA ALA A 120 4.04 1.41 -9.41
C ALA A 120 3.81 1.90 -7.97
N TRP A 121 3.77 0.97 -7.00
CA TRP A 121 3.65 1.30 -5.58
C TRP A 121 4.79 2.19 -5.09
N TYR A 122 6.03 1.81 -5.40
CA TYR A 122 7.23 2.52 -4.99
C TYR A 122 7.24 3.96 -5.51
N LEU A 123 6.96 4.16 -6.80
CA LEU A 123 6.93 5.48 -7.41
C LEU A 123 5.84 6.38 -6.80
N CYS A 124 4.68 5.81 -6.45
CA CYS A 124 3.62 6.55 -5.77
C CYS A 124 4.04 6.97 -4.35
N GLU A 125 4.58 6.03 -3.58
CA GLU A 125 4.93 6.26 -2.16
C GLU A 125 6.17 7.14 -1.99
N MET A 126 7.11 7.10 -2.93
CA MET A 126 8.37 7.86 -2.86
C MET A 126 8.32 9.21 -3.58
N ARG A 127 7.20 9.60 -4.20
CA ARG A 127 7.07 10.90 -4.88
C ARG A 127 7.42 12.03 -3.92
N GLY A 128 8.47 12.80 -4.25
CA GLY A 128 8.96 13.93 -3.45
C GLY A 128 9.80 13.54 -2.22
N GLN A 129 10.08 12.26 -2.01
CA GLN A 129 10.89 11.75 -0.89
C GLN A 129 12.23 11.15 -1.35
N ASN A 130 12.38 10.82 -2.63
CA ASN A 130 13.62 10.33 -3.23
C ASN A 130 14.30 11.47 -3.98
N ALA A 131 15.46 11.93 -3.48
CA ALA A 131 16.25 13.02 -4.03
C ALA A 131 17.34 12.50 -4.96
#